data_AF-A0A0S3RWG8-F1
#
_entry.id   AF-A0A0S3RWG8-F1
#
_cell.length_a   1.000
_cell.length_b   1.000
_cell.length_c   1.000
_cell.angle_alpha   90.00
_cell.angle_beta   90.00
_cell.angle_gamma   90.00
#
_symmetry.space_group_name_H-M   'P 1'
#
loop_
_entity.id
_entity.type
_entity.pdbx_description
1 polymer ?
#
loop_
_entity_poly.entity_id
_entity_poly.type
_entity_poly.pdbx_seq_one_letter_code
_entity_poly.pdbx_strand_id
1 'polypeptide(L)'
;MDDAPPYLTGVEVWNRINGYPKITENGAPRIDGYGEWHNWTKKSIFWDLPYWKDNLLRHNLDFMHIEKNFFDNIFNTVMNVVGKTKDNEKARMDIALYCRRKDLELKRHTNGNMYKPKANYTLSADQTKEVCHWVKALRMPDGYSSNLSRCVDVNRGKLIGMKSHDCHVFMECLLPIAFSSLPSHVLNPITEISHFFRDLCSTTLNKDDLAKMEENIPLILCKMERIFPPSFFDSMEHLPIHLPYEARLSGPVHYRWMYPFER
;
A
#
# COMPACT_ATOMS: atom_id res chain seq x y z
N MET A 1 27.41 -0.55 2.94
CA MET A 1 25.96 -0.27 2.81
C MET A 1 25.91 0.65 1.62
N ASP A 2 25.29 0.23 0.52
CA ASP A 2 25.18 1.10 -0.64
C ASP A 2 24.19 2.22 -0.28
N ASP A 3 24.59 3.47 -0.52
CA ASP A 3 23.73 4.63 -0.28
C ASP A 3 22.49 4.57 -1.20
N ALA A 4 21.41 5.23 -0.78
CA ALA A 4 20.21 5.34 -1.61
C ALA A 4 20.57 5.96 -2.97
N PRO A 5 20.01 5.44 -4.08
CA PRO A 5 20.31 5.99 -5.40
C PRO A 5 19.88 7.47 -5.45
N PRO A 6 20.69 8.36 -6.04
CA PRO A 6 20.37 9.76 -6.11
C PRO A 6 19.12 10.00 -6.96
N TYR A 7 18.32 10.99 -6.57
CA TYR A 7 17.19 11.44 -7.37
C TYR A 7 17.67 11.97 -8.72
N LEU A 8 17.10 11.45 -9.80
CA LEU A 8 17.36 11.94 -11.15
C LEU A 8 16.61 13.25 -11.38
N THR A 9 17.32 14.24 -11.90
CA THR A 9 16.76 15.48 -12.42
C THR A 9 15.87 15.20 -13.63
N GLY A 10 14.93 16.10 -13.94
CA GLY A 10 14.07 15.93 -15.10
C GLY A 10 14.86 15.87 -16.42
N VAL A 11 15.99 16.57 -16.51
CA VAL A 11 16.92 16.50 -17.65
C VAL A 11 17.58 15.13 -17.77
N GLU A 12 18.04 14.54 -16.66
CA GLU A 12 18.64 13.19 -16.68
C GLU A 12 17.62 12.13 -17.06
N VAL A 13 16.40 12.20 -16.52
CA VAL A 13 15.32 11.27 -16.91
C VAL A 13 14.98 11.45 -18.39
N TRP A 14 14.86 12.70 -18.88
CA TRP A 14 14.63 12.98 -20.29
C TRP A 14 15.71 12.40 -21.20
N ASN A 15 16.98 12.57 -20.84
CA ASN A 15 18.11 12.06 -21.63
C ASN A 15 18.10 10.51 -21.72
N ARG A 16 17.56 9.82 -20.70
CA ARG A 16 17.41 8.36 -20.73
C ARG A 16 16.26 7.89 -21.63
N ILE A 17 15.21 8.68 -21.76
CA ILE A 17 13.94 8.23 -22.36
C ILE A 17 13.60 8.91 -23.70
N ASN A 18 14.35 9.92 -24.14
CA ASN A 18 13.99 10.74 -25.30
C ASN A 18 13.88 9.95 -26.62
N GLY A 19 14.60 8.82 -26.74
CA GLY A 19 14.58 7.92 -27.89
C GLY A 19 13.60 6.75 -27.75
N TYR A 20 12.82 6.67 -26.66
CA TYR A 20 11.87 5.58 -26.45
C TYR A 20 10.64 5.74 -27.34
N PRO A 21 10.05 4.62 -27.80
CA PRO A 21 8.83 4.65 -28.62
C PRO A 21 7.67 5.28 -27.85
N LYS A 22 6.86 6.10 -28.53
CA LYS A 22 5.70 6.75 -27.91
C LYS A 22 4.57 5.77 -27.64
N ILE A 23 3.69 6.10 -26.70
CA ILE A 23 2.51 5.28 -26.39
C ILE A 23 1.62 5.00 -27.60
N THR A 24 1.57 5.96 -28.53
CA THR A 24 0.82 5.95 -29.79
C THR A 24 1.46 5.10 -30.88
N GLU A 25 2.71 4.67 -30.73
CA GLU A 25 3.41 3.85 -31.70
C GLU A 25 3.10 2.37 -31.46
N ASN A 26 2.66 1.69 -32.52
CA ASN A 26 2.34 0.27 -32.52
C ASN A 26 3.48 -0.53 -33.16
N GLY A 27 3.79 -1.71 -32.61
CA GLY A 27 4.83 -2.59 -33.15
C GLY A 27 6.26 -2.13 -32.91
N ALA A 28 6.48 -1.15 -32.02
CA ALA A 28 7.82 -0.72 -31.66
C ALA A 28 8.63 -1.87 -31.04
N PRO A 29 9.93 -2.00 -31.35
CA PRO A 29 10.79 -3.02 -30.77
C PRO A 29 10.92 -2.81 -29.26
N ARG A 30 11.22 -3.91 -28.55
CA ARG A 30 11.51 -3.89 -27.12
C ARG A 30 12.74 -3.01 -26.87
N ILE A 31 12.62 -2.11 -25.91
CA ILE A 31 13.68 -1.19 -25.53
C ILE A 31 14.85 -1.99 -24.95
N ASP A 32 16.07 -1.64 -25.36
CA ASP A 32 17.30 -2.26 -24.86
C ASP A 32 17.36 -2.17 -23.33
N GLY A 33 17.60 -3.31 -22.67
CA GLY A 33 17.61 -3.39 -21.21
C GLY A 33 16.28 -3.66 -20.50
N TYR A 34 15.17 -3.78 -21.25
CA TYR A 34 13.89 -4.12 -20.65
C TYR A 34 13.93 -5.48 -19.94
N GLY A 35 13.53 -5.51 -18.67
CA GLY A 35 13.51 -6.69 -17.81
C GLY A 35 14.84 -6.98 -17.12
N GLU A 36 15.90 -6.21 -17.42
CA GLU A 36 17.21 -6.34 -16.77
C GLU A 36 17.47 -5.15 -15.83
N TRP A 37 17.54 -3.93 -16.36
CA TRP A 37 17.77 -2.72 -15.56
C TRP A 37 16.62 -1.72 -15.59
N HIS A 38 15.58 -1.95 -16.39
CA HIS A 38 14.35 -1.17 -16.35
C HIS A 38 13.13 -1.94 -16.86
N ASN A 39 11.93 -1.39 -16.64
CA ASN A 39 10.67 -1.96 -17.15
C ASN A 39 9.89 -0.99 -18.07
N TRP A 40 10.57 0.01 -18.66
CA TRP A 40 9.96 0.94 -19.61
C TRP A 40 9.57 0.25 -20.93
N THR A 41 8.30 0.33 -21.31
CA THR A 41 7.82 -0.19 -22.61
C THR A 41 7.61 0.91 -23.63
N LYS A 42 7.12 2.06 -23.19
CA LYS A 42 6.78 3.21 -24.02
C LYS A 42 6.94 4.52 -23.22
N LYS A 43 7.09 5.62 -23.96
CA LYS A 43 7.10 6.99 -23.45
C LYS A 43 5.68 7.58 -23.42
N SER A 44 5.35 8.27 -22.32
CA SER A 44 4.10 9.02 -22.18
C SER A 44 4.07 10.25 -23.09
N ILE A 45 2.89 10.62 -23.59
CA ILE A 45 2.69 11.84 -24.39
C ILE A 45 3.08 13.11 -23.62
N PHE A 46 2.94 13.12 -22.29
CA PHE A 46 3.25 14.29 -21.47
C PHE A 46 4.74 14.64 -21.48
N TRP A 47 5.59 13.68 -21.82
CA TRP A 47 7.03 13.91 -21.85
C TRP A 47 7.42 14.79 -23.04
N ASP A 48 6.61 14.85 -24.11
CA ASP A 48 6.86 15.73 -25.26
C ASP A 48 6.65 17.22 -24.95
N LEU A 49 6.05 17.55 -23.79
CA LEU A 49 5.88 18.92 -23.37
C LEU A 49 7.25 19.57 -23.11
N PRO A 50 7.56 20.74 -23.73
CA PRO A 50 8.90 21.34 -23.62
C PRO A 50 9.38 21.59 -22.19
N TYR A 51 8.43 21.86 -21.29
CA TYR A 51 8.67 22.15 -19.87
C TYR A 51 8.66 20.91 -18.97
N TRP A 52 8.38 19.71 -19.48
CA TRP A 52 8.25 18.51 -18.65
C TRP A 52 9.52 18.23 -17.82
N LYS A 53 10.69 18.41 -18.44
CA LYS A 53 12.00 18.23 -17.81
C LYS A 53 12.29 19.28 -16.72
N ASP A 54 11.59 20.42 -16.77
CA ASP A 54 11.76 21.54 -15.84
C ASP A 54 10.81 21.43 -14.64
N ASN A 55 9.82 20.53 -14.69
CA ASN A 55 8.93 20.26 -13.57
C ASN A 55 9.68 19.58 -12.41
N LEU A 56 9.54 20.14 -11.20
CA LEU A 56 10.04 19.52 -9.96
C LEU A 56 9.28 18.23 -9.64
N LEU A 57 7.95 18.26 -9.79
CA LEU A 57 7.06 17.10 -9.68
C LEU A 57 6.63 16.66 -11.08
N ARG A 58 7.24 15.61 -11.61
CA ARG A 58 7.02 15.12 -12.98
C ARG A 58 5.89 14.09 -13.09
N HIS A 59 5.64 13.40 -11.99
CA HIS A 59 4.57 12.44 -11.80
C HIS A 59 3.87 12.81 -10.51
N ASN A 60 2.54 12.86 -10.54
CA ASN A 60 1.75 13.06 -9.35
C ASN A 60 1.14 11.71 -8.99
N LEU A 61 1.64 11.09 -7.93
CA LEU A 61 1.13 9.81 -7.48
C LEU A 61 -0.30 9.96 -6.98
N ASP A 62 -1.16 9.01 -7.38
CA ASP A 62 -2.53 8.99 -6.94
C ASP A 62 -2.60 8.51 -5.49
N PHE A 63 -2.48 9.46 -4.57
CA PHE A 63 -2.51 9.21 -3.14
C PHE A 63 -3.76 8.43 -2.71
N MET A 64 -4.93 8.79 -3.27
CA MET A 64 -6.20 8.17 -2.93
C MET A 64 -6.16 6.67 -3.21
N HIS A 65 -5.70 6.31 -4.40
CA HIS A 65 -5.57 4.90 -4.78
C HIS A 65 -4.45 4.18 -4.03
N ILE A 66 -3.31 4.83 -3.79
CA ILE A 66 -2.19 4.23 -3.04
C ILE A 66 -2.64 3.84 -1.64
N GLU A 67 -3.20 4.79 -0.88
CA GLU A 67 -3.62 4.53 0.49
C GLU A 67 -4.72 3.46 0.55
N LYS A 68 -5.70 3.53 -0.36
CA LYS A 68 -6.75 2.52 -0.44
C LYS A 68 -6.18 1.13 -0.73
N ASN A 69 -5.25 0.99 -1.67
CA ASN A 69 -4.64 -0.31 -1.99
C ASN A 69 -3.85 -0.85 -0.78
N PHE A 70 -3.09 0.01 -0.11
CA PHE A 70 -2.34 -0.35 1.08
C PHE A 70 -3.29 -0.82 2.20
N PHE A 71 -4.36 -0.07 2.46
CA PHE A 71 -5.42 -0.44 3.39
C PHE A 71 -6.03 -1.80 3.04
N ASP A 72 -6.48 -1.97 1.79
CA ASP A 72 -7.13 -3.21 1.34
C ASP A 72 -6.18 -4.40 1.52
N ASN A 73 -4.89 -4.24 1.25
CA ASN A 73 -3.89 -5.30 1.41
C ASN A 73 -3.66 -5.65 2.88
N ILE A 74 -3.54 -4.67 3.78
CA ILE A 74 -3.47 -4.93 5.24
C ILE A 74 -4.73 -5.64 5.68
N PHE A 75 -5.88 -5.04 5.40
CA PHE A 75 -7.16 -5.48 5.92
C PHE A 75 -7.50 -6.89 5.46
N ASN A 76 -7.40 -7.17 4.16
CA ASN A 76 -7.71 -8.49 3.61
C ASN A 76 -6.74 -9.57 4.10
N THR A 77 -5.48 -9.22 4.37
CA THR A 77 -4.47 -10.17 4.88
C THR A 77 -4.70 -10.48 6.36
N VAL A 78 -4.93 -9.47 7.19
CA VAL A 78 -5.18 -9.62 8.63
C VAL A 78 -6.51 -10.34 8.89
N MET A 79 -7.57 -10.00 8.15
CA MET A 79 -8.89 -10.63 8.26
C MET A 79 -8.99 -11.98 7.52
N ASN A 80 -7.93 -12.40 6.82
CA ASN A 80 -7.86 -13.62 6.01
C ASN A 80 -9.02 -13.75 5.00
N VAL A 81 -9.29 -12.69 4.25
CA VAL A 81 -10.40 -12.66 3.30
C VAL A 81 -10.07 -13.57 2.10
N VAL A 82 -10.82 -14.66 1.97
CA VAL A 82 -10.68 -15.63 0.89
C VAL A 82 -10.71 -14.94 -0.49
N GLY A 83 -9.68 -15.21 -1.29
CA GLY A 83 -9.51 -14.64 -2.65
C GLY A 83 -8.90 -13.24 -2.69
N LYS A 84 -8.69 -12.58 -1.53
CA LYS A 84 -8.11 -11.23 -1.44
C LYS A 84 -6.89 -11.13 -0.53
N THR A 85 -6.73 -12.06 0.41
CA THR A 85 -5.56 -12.10 1.28
C THR A 85 -4.27 -12.21 0.45
N LYS A 86 -3.27 -11.39 0.79
CA LYS A 86 -1.92 -11.51 0.21
C LYS A 86 -1.22 -12.75 0.74
N ASP A 87 -1.70 -13.35 1.82
CA ASP A 87 -1.18 -14.60 2.37
C ASP A 87 -1.86 -15.84 1.75
N ASN A 88 -1.38 -16.28 0.59
CA ASN A 88 -1.87 -17.48 -0.11
C ASN A 88 -0.81 -18.60 -0.14
N GLU A 89 -1.16 -19.79 -0.66
CA GLU A 89 -0.23 -20.93 -0.68
C GLU A 89 1.06 -20.65 -1.47
N LYS A 90 0.96 -19.93 -2.60
CA LYS A 90 2.15 -19.53 -3.38
C LYS A 90 3.05 -18.60 -2.56
N ALA A 91 2.46 -17.63 -1.87
CA ALA A 91 3.19 -16.77 -0.95
C ALA A 91 3.91 -17.55 0.16
N ARG A 92 3.31 -18.64 0.66
CA ARG A 92 3.96 -19.53 1.64
C ARG A 92 5.10 -20.36 1.03
N MET A 93 4.99 -20.75 -0.23
CA MET A 93 6.11 -21.38 -0.96
C MET A 93 7.27 -20.40 -1.14
N ASP A 94 6.99 -19.14 -1.50
CA ASP A 94 8.00 -18.08 -1.59
C ASP A 94 8.63 -17.79 -0.22
N ILE A 95 7.84 -17.82 0.85
CA ILE A 95 8.37 -17.73 2.21
C ILE A 95 9.39 -18.84 2.48
N ALA A 96 9.10 -20.09 2.13
CA ALA A 96 10.05 -21.19 2.37
C ALA A 96 11.37 -21.02 1.58
N LEU A 97 11.30 -20.40 0.39
CA LEU A 97 12.46 -20.21 -0.48
C LEU A 97 13.29 -18.97 -0.10
N TYR A 98 12.64 -17.85 0.15
CA TYR A 98 13.28 -16.54 0.29
C TYR A 98 13.29 -16.00 1.73
N CYS A 99 12.38 -16.48 2.59
CA CYS A 99 12.24 -15.98 3.95
C CYS A 99 12.68 -17.02 4.99
N ARG A 100 13.41 -16.61 6.03
CA ARG A 100 13.79 -17.51 7.13
C ARG A 100 12.68 -17.59 8.20
N ARG A 101 11.44 -17.94 7.80
CA ARG A 101 10.23 -17.95 8.67
C ARG A 101 9.54 -19.32 8.68
N LYS A 102 10.16 -20.29 9.35
CA LYS A 102 9.73 -21.70 9.39
C LYS A 102 8.34 -21.93 9.99
N ASP A 103 7.92 -21.06 10.90
CA ASP A 103 6.59 -21.09 11.50
C ASP A 103 5.47 -20.81 10.49
N LEU A 104 5.81 -20.13 9.39
CA LEU A 104 4.90 -19.79 8.31
C LEU A 104 4.94 -20.75 7.12
N GLU A 105 5.86 -21.71 7.06
CA GLU A 105 5.93 -22.64 5.93
C GLU A 105 4.68 -23.54 5.84
N LEU A 106 4.33 -23.97 4.64
CA LEU A 106 3.27 -24.98 4.45
C LEU A 106 3.69 -26.28 5.15
N LYS A 107 2.75 -26.88 5.89
CA LYS A 107 3.00 -28.11 6.65
C LYS A 107 2.22 -29.26 6.04
N ARG A 108 2.73 -30.48 6.22
CA ARG A 108 2.05 -31.69 5.76
C ARG A 108 1.21 -32.28 6.90
N HIS A 109 -0.04 -32.58 6.60
CA HIS A 109 -0.89 -33.41 7.46
C HIS A 109 -0.43 -34.88 7.43
N THR A 110 -0.90 -35.67 8.38
CA THR A 110 -0.64 -37.12 8.44
C THR A 110 -1.19 -37.87 7.23
N ASN A 111 -2.25 -37.37 6.60
CA ASN A 111 -2.83 -37.92 5.37
C ASN A 111 -2.08 -37.54 4.09
N GLY A 112 -0.98 -36.78 4.19
CA GLY A 112 -0.16 -36.37 3.06
C GLY A 112 -0.55 -35.04 2.41
N ASN A 113 -1.71 -34.47 2.75
CA ASN A 113 -2.15 -33.17 2.22
C ASN A 113 -1.38 -32.01 2.87
N MET A 114 -1.14 -30.95 2.11
CA MET A 114 -0.51 -29.73 2.63
C MET A 114 -1.56 -28.82 3.27
N TYR A 115 -1.15 -28.06 4.29
CA TYR A 115 -1.96 -27.03 4.91
C TYR A 115 -1.15 -25.80 5.30
N LYS A 116 -1.83 -24.66 5.29
CA LYS A 116 -1.28 -23.37 5.70
C LYS A 116 -1.49 -23.17 7.21
N PRO A 117 -0.44 -23.14 8.05
CA PRO A 117 -0.60 -22.79 9.45
C PRO A 117 -1.06 -21.33 9.60
N LYS A 118 -1.86 -21.05 10.63
CA LYS A 118 -2.32 -19.69 10.95
C LYS A 118 -1.10 -18.78 11.19
N ALA A 119 -1.03 -17.65 10.48
CA ALA A 119 -0.02 -16.63 10.75
C ALA A 119 -0.32 -15.85 12.04
N ASN A 120 0.75 -15.35 12.68
CA ASN A 120 0.65 -14.45 13.83
C ASN A 120 0.06 -13.07 13.49
N TYR A 121 0.06 -12.69 12.21
CA TYR A 121 -0.55 -11.47 11.69
C TYR A 121 -2.00 -11.64 11.19
N THR A 122 -2.58 -12.82 11.39
CA THR A 122 -3.96 -13.13 10.98
C THR A 122 -4.85 -13.33 12.19
N LEU A 123 -6.04 -12.75 12.18
CA LEU A 123 -7.04 -12.95 13.22
C LEU A 123 -7.59 -14.38 13.21
N SER A 124 -7.97 -14.88 14.39
CA SER A 124 -8.81 -16.09 14.47
C SER A 124 -10.23 -15.79 13.98
N ALA A 125 -11.01 -16.83 13.67
CA ALA A 125 -12.39 -16.66 13.25
C ALA A 125 -13.23 -15.88 14.29
N ASP A 126 -12.97 -16.08 15.58
CA ASP A 126 -13.69 -15.37 16.66
C ASP A 126 -13.26 -13.91 16.73
N GLN A 127 -11.96 -13.63 16.67
CA GLN A 127 -11.45 -12.25 16.60
C GLN A 127 -11.97 -11.51 15.36
N THR A 128 -12.04 -12.16 14.19
CA THR A 128 -12.63 -11.59 12.97
C THR A 128 -14.10 -11.21 13.20
N LYS A 129 -14.88 -12.05 13.90
CA LYS A 129 -16.27 -11.73 14.24
C LYS A 129 -16.37 -10.56 15.21
N GLU A 130 -15.48 -10.47 16.20
CA GLU A 130 -15.41 -9.33 17.13
C GLU A 130 -15.17 -8.02 16.39
N VAL A 131 -14.22 -7.99 15.45
CA VAL A 131 -13.99 -6.83 14.58
C VAL A 131 -15.25 -6.49 13.77
N CYS A 132 -15.91 -7.48 13.15
CA CYS A 132 -17.15 -7.24 12.42
C CYS A 132 -18.26 -6.67 13.33
N HIS A 133 -18.45 -7.23 14.51
CA HIS A 133 -19.42 -6.73 15.49
C HIS A 133 -19.12 -5.29 15.90
N TRP A 134 -17.86 -4.98 16.18
CA TRP A 134 -17.40 -3.64 16.49
C TRP A 134 -17.68 -2.66 15.36
N VAL A 135 -17.29 -2.97 14.12
CA VAL A 135 -17.58 -2.11 12.95
C VAL A 135 -19.09 -1.92 12.76
N LYS A 136 -19.91 -2.96 13.00
CA LYS A 136 -21.37 -2.88 12.89
C LYS A 136 -22.00 -1.97 13.95
N ALA A 137 -21.41 -1.94 15.15
CA ALA A 137 -21.82 -1.08 16.25
C ALA A 137 -21.25 0.34 16.15
N LEU A 138 -20.22 0.56 15.34
CA LEU A 138 -19.54 1.84 15.21
C LEU A 138 -20.51 2.96 14.81
N ARG A 139 -20.34 4.12 15.44
CA ARG A 139 -21.08 5.35 15.15
C ARG A 139 -20.06 6.46 14.97
N MET A 140 -20.13 7.13 13.83
CA MET A 140 -19.22 8.23 13.48
C MET A 140 -20.00 9.55 13.48
N PRO A 141 -19.31 10.70 13.66
CA PRO A 141 -19.93 12.00 13.46
C PRO A 141 -20.57 12.11 12.07
N ASP A 142 -21.62 12.93 11.98
CA ASP A 142 -22.29 13.15 10.70
C ASP A 142 -21.32 13.72 9.66
N GLY A 143 -21.43 13.22 8.43
CA GLY A 143 -20.53 13.58 7.32
C GLY A 143 -19.10 13.02 7.39
N TYR A 144 -18.71 12.31 8.46
CA TYR A 144 -17.33 11.82 8.62
C TYR A 144 -17.03 10.55 7.80
N SER A 145 -17.93 9.56 7.84
CA SER A 145 -17.84 8.33 7.03
C SER A 145 -19.21 7.92 6.52
N SER A 146 -19.27 6.98 5.58
CA SER A 146 -20.55 6.34 5.28
C SER A 146 -21.00 5.45 6.44
N ASN A 147 -22.24 4.94 6.37
CA ASN A 147 -22.73 3.99 7.36
C ASN A 147 -22.06 2.61 7.17
N LEU A 148 -20.90 2.44 7.82
CA LEU A 148 -20.08 1.23 7.79
C LEU A 148 -20.84 -0.02 8.24
N SER A 149 -21.91 0.12 9.04
CA SER A 149 -22.71 -1.04 9.47
C SER A 149 -23.34 -1.79 8.30
N ARG A 150 -23.58 -1.10 7.17
CA ARG A 150 -24.12 -1.70 5.93
C ARG A 150 -23.09 -2.52 5.19
N CYS A 151 -21.80 -2.29 5.45
CA CYS A 151 -20.71 -2.99 4.81
C CYS A 151 -20.36 -4.30 5.53
N VAL A 152 -20.95 -4.61 6.70
CA VAL A 152 -20.52 -5.75 7.52
C VAL A 152 -21.40 -6.99 7.32
N ASP A 153 -20.76 -8.09 6.94
CA ASP A 153 -21.30 -9.45 7.06
C ASP A 153 -20.60 -10.18 8.22
N VAL A 154 -21.24 -10.16 9.39
CA VAL A 154 -20.72 -10.78 10.62
C VAL A 154 -20.63 -12.31 10.48
N ASN A 155 -21.62 -12.93 9.82
CA ASN A 155 -21.68 -14.39 9.70
C ASN A 155 -20.52 -14.91 8.85
N ARG A 156 -20.16 -14.17 7.80
CA ARG A 156 -19.03 -14.48 6.92
C ARG A 156 -17.71 -13.89 7.41
N GLY A 157 -17.72 -13.04 8.44
CA GLY A 157 -16.53 -12.34 8.95
C GLY A 157 -15.89 -11.41 7.92
N LYS A 158 -16.70 -10.68 7.14
CA LYS A 158 -16.22 -9.87 6.01
C LYS A 158 -16.84 -8.48 6.00
N LEU A 159 -16.08 -7.54 5.44
CA LEU A 159 -16.60 -6.24 5.01
C LEU A 159 -16.72 -6.23 3.49
N ILE A 160 -17.86 -5.77 2.97
CA ILE A 160 -18.23 -5.77 1.56
C ILE A 160 -18.78 -4.39 1.21
N GLY A 161 -18.33 -3.84 0.07
CA GLY A 161 -18.88 -2.59 -0.46
C GLY A 161 -18.45 -1.33 0.29
N MET A 162 -17.31 -1.36 1.00
CA MET A 162 -16.66 -0.12 1.47
C MET A 162 -16.26 0.73 0.26
N LYS A 163 -16.54 2.03 0.33
CA LYS A 163 -16.06 2.99 -0.67
C LYS A 163 -14.64 3.41 -0.34
N SER A 164 -13.93 4.02 -1.30
CA SER A 164 -12.58 4.55 -1.08
C SER A 164 -12.52 5.40 0.19
N HIS A 165 -13.41 6.39 0.33
CA HIS A 165 -13.48 7.27 1.52
C HIS A 165 -13.56 6.50 2.85
N ASP A 166 -14.35 5.43 2.89
CA ASP A 166 -14.46 4.59 4.08
C ASP A 166 -13.15 3.87 4.40
N CYS A 167 -12.40 3.44 3.37
CA CYS A 167 -11.08 2.85 3.53
C CYS A 167 -10.06 3.85 4.09
N HIS A 168 -10.08 5.12 3.65
CA HIS A 168 -9.18 6.17 4.19
C HIS A 168 -9.47 6.44 5.66
N VAL A 169 -10.75 6.65 6.02
CA VAL A 169 -11.14 6.81 7.42
C VAL A 169 -10.65 5.61 8.26
N PHE A 170 -10.74 4.41 7.70
CA PHE A 170 -10.29 3.22 8.40
C PHE A 170 -8.77 3.19 8.56
N MET A 171 -8.03 3.46 7.49
CA MET A 171 -6.56 3.49 7.47
C MET A 171 -6.00 4.53 8.44
N GLU A 172 -6.56 5.74 8.44
CA GLU A 172 -6.05 6.87 9.22
C GLU A 172 -6.44 6.79 10.71
N CYS A 173 -7.61 6.22 11.04
CA CYS A 173 -8.17 6.35 12.40
C CYS A 173 -8.57 5.04 13.08
N LEU A 174 -8.96 4.01 12.32
CA LEU A 174 -9.63 2.83 12.89
C LEU A 174 -8.75 1.58 12.88
N LEU A 175 -7.76 1.50 12.00
CA LEU A 175 -6.90 0.33 11.80
C LEU A 175 -6.25 -0.17 13.12
N PRO A 176 -5.64 0.70 13.96
CA PRO A 176 -5.01 0.25 15.20
C PRO A 176 -6.02 -0.29 16.22
N ILE A 177 -7.24 0.27 16.23
CA ILE A 177 -8.31 -0.14 17.13
C ILE A 177 -8.88 -1.48 16.67
N ALA A 178 -9.19 -1.59 15.38
CA ALA A 178 -9.74 -2.78 14.76
C ALA A 178 -8.84 -4.00 14.96
N PHE A 179 -7.53 -3.81 14.95
CA PHE A 179 -6.56 -4.89 15.05
C PHE A 179 -5.85 -4.97 16.41
N SER A 180 -6.41 -4.33 17.43
CA SER A 180 -5.86 -4.29 18.79
C SER A 180 -5.64 -5.67 19.45
N SER A 181 -6.32 -6.72 18.98
CA SER A 181 -6.12 -8.09 19.44
C SER A 181 -4.90 -8.80 18.84
N LEU A 182 -4.19 -8.17 17.90
CA LEU A 182 -2.96 -8.70 17.33
C LEU A 182 -1.78 -8.58 18.32
N PRO A 183 -0.76 -9.46 18.20
CA PRO A 183 0.49 -9.29 18.94
C PRO A 183 1.12 -7.91 18.69
N SER A 184 1.74 -7.34 19.71
CA SER A 184 2.35 -5.99 19.63
C SER A 184 3.40 -5.87 18.52
N HIS A 185 4.18 -6.93 18.26
CA HIS A 185 5.16 -6.93 17.17
C HIS A 185 4.52 -6.86 15.77
N VAL A 186 3.23 -7.20 15.63
CA VAL A 186 2.45 -7.03 14.40
C VAL A 186 1.70 -5.71 14.40
N LEU A 187 1.06 -5.37 15.53
CA LEU A 187 0.21 -4.18 15.64
C LEU A 187 1.03 -2.89 15.53
N ASN A 188 2.26 -2.85 16.06
CA ASN A 188 3.06 -1.64 16.05
C ASN A 188 3.38 -1.16 14.63
N PRO A 189 3.89 -1.98 13.69
CA PRO A 189 4.11 -1.51 12.31
C PRO A 189 2.82 -1.13 11.56
N ILE A 190 1.71 -1.84 11.82
CA ILE A 190 0.38 -1.47 11.31
C ILE A 190 -0.05 -0.08 11.82
N THR A 191 0.25 0.21 13.08
CA THR A 191 -0.05 1.51 13.70
C THR A 191 0.86 2.61 13.15
N GLU A 192 2.15 2.33 12.97
CA GLU A 192 3.11 3.27 12.38
C GLU A 192 2.70 3.68 10.96
N ILE A 193 2.30 2.73 10.10
CA ILE A 193 1.85 3.05 8.75
C ILE A 193 0.51 3.80 8.75
N SER A 194 -0.41 3.43 9.64
CA SER A 194 -1.68 4.15 9.85
C SER A 194 -1.43 5.63 10.24
N HIS A 195 -0.51 5.86 11.18
CA HIS A 195 -0.10 7.20 11.58
C HIS A 195 0.58 7.97 10.44
N PHE A 196 1.45 7.31 9.67
CA PHE A 196 2.09 7.93 8.51
C PHE A 196 1.06 8.50 7.52
N PHE A 197 0.05 7.72 7.13
CA PHE A 197 -0.99 8.19 6.23
C PHE A 197 -1.86 9.28 6.86
N ARG A 198 -2.25 9.14 8.12
CA ARG A 198 -3.00 10.17 8.86
C ARG A 198 -2.26 11.50 8.89
N ASP A 199 -0.97 11.48 9.22
CA ASP A 199 -0.17 12.69 9.37
C ASP A 199 0.05 13.36 8.00
N LEU A 200 0.18 12.56 6.93
CA LEU A 200 0.27 13.07 5.55
C LEU A 200 -1.06 13.69 5.06
N CYS A 201 -2.18 13.17 5.53
CA CYS A 201 -3.54 13.70 5.29
C CYS A 201 -3.91 14.91 6.15
N SER A 202 -3.00 15.40 7.01
CA SER A 202 -3.26 16.60 7.81
C SER A 202 -3.54 17.81 6.92
N THR A 203 -4.51 18.63 7.34
CA THR A 203 -4.87 19.90 6.68
C THR A 203 -3.71 20.89 6.62
N THR A 204 -2.77 20.78 7.56
CA THR A 204 -1.56 21.60 7.65
C THR A 204 -0.34 20.69 7.74
N LEU A 205 0.65 20.93 6.88
CA LEU A 205 1.89 20.16 6.84
C LEU A 205 3.06 21.03 7.27
N ASN A 206 3.89 20.50 8.17
CA ASN A 206 5.17 21.10 8.56
C ASN A 206 6.31 20.48 7.75
N LYS A 207 7.23 21.30 7.23
CA LYS A 207 8.35 20.84 6.40
C LYS A 207 9.31 19.91 7.16
N ASP A 208 9.55 20.15 8.44
CA ASP A 208 10.44 19.35 9.27
C ASP A 208 9.82 17.98 9.58
N ASP A 209 8.50 17.94 9.77
CA ASP A 209 7.79 16.68 9.97
C ASP A 209 7.74 15.87 8.68
N LEU A 210 7.55 16.50 7.51
CA LEU A 210 7.68 15.82 6.22
C LEU A 210 9.08 15.25 5.97
N ALA A 211 10.15 15.95 6.40
CA ALA A 211 11.51 15.43 6.32
C ALA A 211 11.70 14.18 7.20
N LYS A 212 11.19 14.21 8.44
CA LYS A 212 11.19 13.02 9.31
C LYS A 212 10.37 11.88 8.73
N MET A 213 9.23 12.18 8.08
CA MET A 213 8.41 11.17 7.42
C MET A 213 9.16 10.50 6.27
N GLU A 214 9.93 11.27 5.48
CA GLU A 214 10.79 10.77 4.39
C GLU A 214 11.87 9.80 4.92
N GLU A 215 12.45 10.10 6.10
CA GLU A 215 13.41 9.21 6.77
C GLU A 215 12.77 7.96 7.39
N ASN A 216 11.55 8.10 7.92
CA ASN A 216 10.88 7.03 8.67
C ASN A 216 10.16 6.02 7.79
N ILE A 217 9.58 6.43 6.66
CA ILE A 217 8.75 5.53 5.83
C ILE A 217 9.51 4.29 5.33
N PRO A 218 10.78 4.33 4.91
CA PRO A 218 11.50 3.11 4.55
C PRO A 218 11.65 2.16 5.75
N LEU A 219 11.87 2.69 6.96
CA LEU A 219 11.96 1.90 8.18
C LEU A 219 10.62 1.23 8.53
N ILE A 220 9.51 1.94 8.38
CA ILE A 220 8.16 1.41 8.57
C ILE A 220 7.92 0.25 7.60
N LEU A 221 8.19 0.44 6.30
CA LEU A 221 8.04 -0.61 5.29
C LEU A 221 8.92 -1.83 5.59
N CYS A 222 10.20 -1.63 5.96
CA CYS A 222 11.07 -2.74 6.36
C CYS A 222 10.55 -3.49 7.60
N LYS A 223 9.96 -2.81 8.59
CA LYS A 223 9.30 -3.49 9.73
C LYS A 223 8.12 -4.33 9.25
N MET A 224 7.32 -3.82 8.32
CA MET A 224 6.20 -4.57 7.73
C MET A 224 6.68 -5.78 6.92
N GLU A 225 7.75 -5.64 6.13
CA GLU A 225 8.34 -6.73 5.32
C GLU A 225 8.79 -7.93 6.17
N ARG A 226 9.24 -7.66 7.40
CA ARG A 226 9.59 -8.72 8.36
C ARG A 226 8.38 -9.53 8.83
N ILE A 227 7.18 -8.96 8.75
CA ILE A 227 5.93 -9.55 9.26
C ILE A 227 5.13 -10.20 8.14
N PHE A 228 4.87 -9.46 7.06
CA PHE A 228 3.97 -9.88 5.98
C PHE A 228 4.67 -10.75 4.93
N PRO A 229 3.92 -11.55 4.15
CA PRO A 229 4.50 -12.35 3.07
C PRO A 229 5.03 -11.46 1.93
N PRO A 230 5.97 -11.94 1.09
CA PRO A 230 6.51 -11.16 -0.04
C PRO A 230 5.42 -10.65 -1.01
N SER A 231 4.38 -11.46 -1.25
CA SER A 231 3.22 -11.10 -2.08
C SER A 231 2.42 -9.89 -1.58
N PHE A 232 2.62 -9.47 -0.32
CA PHE A 232 2.04 -8.24 0.21
C PHE A 232 2.63 -7.01 -0.46
N PHE A 233 3.92 -7.03 -0.79
CA PHE A 233 4.67 -5.90 -1.30
C PHE A 233 4.66 -5.93 -2.83
N ASP A 234 3.58 -5.41 -3.41
CA ASP A 234 3.57 -5.09 -4.83
C ASP A 234 4.07 -3.65 -5.05
N SER A 235 4.02 -3.16 -6.29
CA SER A 235 4.53 -1.83 -6.61
C SER A 235 3.87 -0.73 -5.76
N MET A 236 2.59 -0.89 -5.37
CA MET A 236 1.85 0.14 -4.64
C MET A 236 2.36 0.31 -3.21
N GLU A 237 2.79 -0.76 -2.53
CA GLU A 237 3.33 -0.69 -1.17
C GLU A 237 4.68 0.02 -1.08
N HIS A 238 5.37 0.16 -2.20
CA HIS A 238 6.65 0.87 -2.26
C HIS A 238 6.49 2.37 -2.61
N LEU A 239 5.36 2.79 -3.17
CA LEU A 239 5.11 4.20 -3.50
C LEU A 239 5.06 5.17 -2.30
N PRO A 240 4.66 4.77 -1.07
CA PRO A 240 4.67 5.65 0.09
C PRO A 240 5.99 6.37 0.36
N ILE A 241 7.13 5.80 -0.05
CA ILE A 241 8.44 6.44 0.13
C ILE A 241 8.55 7.78 -0.59
N HIS A 242 7.79 7.98 -1.66
CA HIS A 242 7.82 9.21 -2.47
C HIS A 242 6.87 10.29 -1.95
N LEU A 243 5.83 9.90 -1.21
CA LEU A 243 4.73 10.80 -0.86
C LEU A 243 5.15 12.00 0.01
N PRO A 244 6.06 11.88 1.00
CA PRO A 244 6.50 13.03 1.78
C PRO A 244 7.22 14.08 0.90
N TYR A 245 8.09 13.63 0.00
CA TYR A 245 8.77 14.51 -0.95
C TYR A 245 7.77 15.20 -1.89
N GLU A 246 6.80 14.46 -2.42
CA GLU A 246 5.74 15.06 -3.25
C GLU A 246 4.95 16.12 -2.48
N ALA A 247 4.58 15.85 -1.22
CA ALA A 247 3.86 16.80 -0.38
C ALA A 247 4.71 18.05 -0.06
N ARG A 248 6.03 17.93 0.08
CA ARG A 248 6.94 19.08 0.22
C ARG A 248 6.93 19.98 -1.01
N LEU A 249 6.81 19.40 -2.21
CA LEU A 249 6.78 20.15 -3.46
C LEU A 249 5.41 20.76 -3.78
N SER A 250 4.34 20.01 -3.54
CA SER A 250 2.99 20.31 -4.04
C SER A 250 2.01 20.73 -2.96
N GLY A 251 2.41 20.67 -1.69
CA GLY A 251 1.58 21.00 -0.54
C GLY A 251 0.68 19.84 -0.10
N PRO A 252 -0.36 20.17 0.70
CA PRO A 252 -1.27 19.17 1.28
C PRO A 252 -1.92 18.23 0.27
N VAL A 253 -2.06 16.95 0.64
CA VAL A 253 -2.57 15.90 -0.25
C VAL A 253 -4.01 16.13 -0.68
N HIS A 254 -4.85 16.77 0.15
CA HIS A 254 -6.28 16.94 -0.15
C HIS A 254 -6.55 17.77 -1.41
N TYR A 255 -5.62 18.64 -1.82
CA TYR A 255 -5.73 19.38 -3.09
C TYR A 255 -5.40 18.52 -4.33
N ARG A 256 -4.84 17.33 -4.11
CA ARG A 256 -4.42 16.38 -5.15
C ARG A 256 -5.26 15.11 -5.15
N TRP A 257 -6.31 15.07 -4.33
CA TRP A 257 -7.25 13.96 -4.28
C TRP A 257 -8.08 13.88 -5.56
N MET A 258 -8.31 12.66 -6.04
CA MET A 258 -9.09 12.40 -7.26
C MET A 258 -10.61 12.36 -7.05
N TYR A 259 -11.09 12.45 -5.80
CA TYR A 259 -12.53 12.43 -5.47
C TYR A 259 -13.41 13.39 -6.29
N PRO A 260 -13.00 14.64 -6.61
CA PRO A 260 -13.84 15.52 -7.41
C PRO A 260 -14.02 15.06 -8.86
N PHE A 261 -13.08 14.28 -9.38
CA PHE A 261 -13.01 13.87 -10.78
C PHE A 261 -13.57 12.47 -11.03
N GLU A 262 -13.55 11.59 -10.02
CA GLU A 262 -14.00 10.20 -10.10
C GLU A 262 -15.43 9.95 -9.59
N ARG A 263 -16.18 11.02 -9.34
CA ARG A 263 -17.57 10.95 -8.89
C ARG A 263 -18.56 10.71 -10.03
#